data_AF-A0ABD5SUN6-F1
#
_entry.id   AF-A0ABD5SUN6-F1
#
_cell.length_a   1.000
_cell.length_b   1.000
_cell.length_c   1.000
_cell.angle_alpha   90.00
_cell.angle_beta   90.00
_cell.angle_gamma   90.00
#
_symmetry.space_group_name_H-M   'P 1'
#
loop_
_entity.id
_entity.type
_entity.pdbx_description
1 polymer ?
#
loop_
_entity_poly.entity_id
_entity_poly.type
_entity_poly.pdbx_seq_one_letter_code
_entity_poly.pdbx_strand_id
1 'polypeptide(L)' 'GDGDGEPIERYDEALATPAVDGDIEDMALFAGQSVGLTDNVRPAGALLEELVAETIETLSGLPAARHG' A
#
# COMPACT_ATOMS: atom_id res chain seq x y z
N GLY A 1 10.91 -44.18 -11.34
CA GLY A 1 12.08 -43.29 -11.20
C GLY A 1 11.50 -41.92 -11.32
N ASP A 2 11.02 -41.41 -10.19
CA ASP A 2 9.93 -40.47 -10.17
C ASP A 2 10.48 -39.16 -9.64
N GLY A 3 10.37 -38.12 -10.47
CA GLY A 3 10.87 -36.78 -10.20
C GLY A 3 10.31 -36.22 -8.91
N ASP A 4 11.19 -36.14 -7.93
CA ASP A 4 11.09 -35.42 -6.66
C ASP A 4 11.14 -33.91 -6.90
N GLY A 5 10.18 -33.44 -7.69
CA GLY A 5 9.83 -32.04 -7.76
C GLY A 5 9.00 -31.69 -6.54
N GLU A 6 9.63 -31.29 -5.44
CA GLU A 6 8.99 -30.29 -4.58
C GLU A 6 9.54 -28.93 -5.01
N PRO A 7 8.75 -28.10 -5.73
CA PRO A 7 9.16 -26.76 -6.08
C PRO A 7 9.31 -25.96 -4.79
N ILE A 8 10.44 -25.25 -4.63
CA ILE A 8 10.50 -24.16 -3.67
C ILE A 8 9.42 -23.16 -4.09
N GLU A 9 8.36 -22.97 -3.30
CA GLU A 9 7.37 -21.92 -3.53
C GLU A 9 8.08 -20.57 -3.35
N ARG A 10 8.51 -19.98 -4.48
CA ARG A 10 8.75 -18.54 -4.54
C ARG A 10 7.43 -17.88 -4.18
N TYR A 11 7.47 -16.90 -3.28
CA TYR A 11 6.33 -16.18 -2.70
C TYR A 11 5.65 -16.88 -1.52
N ASP A 12 6.40 -17.53 -0.64
CA ASP A 12 5.94 -17.65 0.76
C ASP A 12 6.03 -16.26 1.44
N GLU A 13 5.26 -15.32 0.90
CA GLU A 13 4.93 -14.04 1.51
C GLU A 13 3.86 -14.38 2.55
N ALA A 14 4.31 -14.92 3.69
CA ALA A 14 3.42 -15.16 4.81
C ALA A 14 2.77 -13.81 5.18
N LEU A 15 1.54 -13.61 4.72
CA LEU A 15 0.71 -12.47 5.09
C LEU A 15 0.67 -12.42 6.60
N ALA A 16 0.79 -11.23 7.19
CA ALA A 16 0.72 -11.04 8.63
C ALA A 16 -0.56 -11.72 9.17
N THR A 17 -0.39 -12.87 9.81
CA THR A 17 -1.48 -13.57 10.47
C THR A 17 -1.75 -12.89 11.82
N PRO A 18 -2.93 -13.07 12.43
CA PRO A 18 -3.20 -12.53 13.77
C PRO A 18 -2.24 -13.02 14.87
N ALA A 19 -1.43 -14.04 14.59
CA ALA A 19 -0.42 -14.59 15.49
C ALA A 19 0.97 -13.93 15.34
N VAL A 20 1.15 -13.04 14.36
CA VAL A 20 2.40 -12.30 14.16
C VAL A 20 2.44 -11.14 15.16
N ASP A 21 3.53 -11.07 15.91
CA ASP A 21 3.78 -10.07 16.96
C ASP A 21 4.20 -8.70 16.41
N GLY A 22 4.49 -8.63 15.11
CA GLY A 22 4.87 -7.39 14.44
C GLY A 22 6.34 -7.05 14.60
N ASP A 23 7.20 -8.02 14.93
CA ASP A 23 8.65 -7.78 14.97
C ASP A 23 9.17 -7.40 13.58
N ILE A 24 9.63 -6.16 13.47
CA ILE A 24 10.14 -5.58 12.22
C ILE A 24 11.39 -6.33 11.75
N GLU A 25 12.18 -6.89 12.66
CA GLU A 25 13.44 -7.59 12.33
C GLU A 25 13.17 -8.92 11.62
N ASP A 26 11.99 -9.50 11.83
CA ASP A 26 11.59 -10.81 11.29
C ASP A 26 10.55 -10.71 10.15
N MET A 27 10.19 -9.49 9.73
CA MET A 27 9.12 -9.25 8.75
C MET A 27 9.57 -8.58 7.45
N ALA A 28 9.01 -9.04 6.33
CA ALA A 28 9.05 -8.29 5.07
C ALA A 28 8.12 -7.06 5.16
N LEU A 29 8.68 -5.88 5.38
CA LEU A 29 7.93 -4.63 5.45
C LEU A 29 7.61 -4.09 4.06
N PHE A 30 6.49 -4.55 3.49
CA PHE A 30 5.99 -4.04 2.23
C PHE A 30 5.37 -2.65 2.39
N ALA A 31 5.99 -1.66 1.75
CA ALA A 31 5.47 -0.30 1.68
C ALA A 31 5.77 0.32 0.31
N GLY A 32 4.80 1.04 -0.25
CA GLY A 32 4.99 1.81 -1.47
C GLY A 32 5.89 3.03 -1.25
N GLN A 33 6.39 3.63 -2.33
CA GLN A 33 7.24 4.82 -2.27
C GLN A 33 6.57 6.02 -1.60
N SER A 34 5.23 6.05 -1.55
CA SER A 34 4.46 7.10 -0.87
C SER A 34 4.46 6.99 0.66
N VAL A 35 5.06 5.94 1.26
CA VAL A 35 5.04 5.75 2.73
C VAL A 35 5.68 6.93 3.47
N GLY A 36 6.68 7.59 2.88
CA GLY A 36 7.31 8.78 3.44
C GLY A 36 6.43 10.04 3.46
N LEU A 37 5.22 9.96 2.91
CA LEU A 37 4.20 11.02 2.97
C LEU A 37 3.15 10.75 4.07
N THR A 38 3.27 9.64 4.80
CA THR A 38 2.30 9.24 5.84
C THR A 38 2.91 9.35 7.23
N ASP A 39 2.46 10.35 8.00
CA ASP A 39 2.99 10.61 9.34
C ASP A 39 2.07 10.16 10.48
N ASN A 40 0.79 9.88 10.18
CA ASN A 40 -0.24 9.67 11.21
C ASN A 40 -1.17 8.50 10.88
N VAL A 41 -1.52 7.73 11.91
CA VAL A 41 -2.62 6.75 11.84
C VAL A 41 -3.95 7.50 11.97
N ARG A 42 -4.87 7.23 11.04
CA ARG A 42 -6.16 7.93 10.96
C ARG A 42 -7.31 6.94 10.78
N PRO A 43 -8.54 7.29 11.22
CA PRO A 43 -9.72 6.54 10.84
C PRO A 43 -9.87 6.52 9.31
N ALA A 44 -10.27 5.38 8.75
CA ALA A 44 -10.41 5.22 7.30
C ALA A 44 -11.38 6.25 6.68
N GLY A 45 -12.46 6.60 7.38
CA GLY A 45 -13.41 7.62 6.92
C GLY A 45 -12.77 9.00 6.75
N ALA A 46 -12.01 9.44 7.75
CA ALA A 46 -11.32 10.73 7.71
C ALA A 46 -10.27 10.80 6.57
N LEU A 47 -9.55 9.69 6.34
CA LEU A 47 -8.60 9.58 5.22
C LEU A 47 -9.29 9.75 3.86
N LEU A 48 -10.44 9.10 3.67
CA LEU A 48 -11.19 9.17 2.41
C LEU A 48 -11.79 10.57 2.19
N GLU A 49 -12.31 11.19 3.24
CA GLU A 49 -12.86 12.55 3.18
C GLU A 49 -11.80 13.56 2.71
N GLU A 50 -10.60 13.50 3.28
CA GLU A 50 -9.48 14.36 2.90
C GLU A 50 -9.04 14.12 1.44
N LEU A 51 -8.85 12.85 1.06
CA LEU A 51 -8.46 12.48 -0.30
C LEU A 51 -9.42 13.03 -1.36
N VAL A 52 -10.73 12.93 -1.11
CA VAL A 52 -11.76 13.43 -2.02
C VAL A 52 -11.75 14.95 -2.07
N ALA A 53 -11.66 15.62 -0.92
CA ALA A 53 -11.63 17.07 -0.84
C ALA A 53 -10.44 17.68 -1.61
N GLU A 54 -9.23 17.18 -1.36
CA GLU A 54 -7.99 17.64 -2.02
C GLU A 54 -8.03 17.40 -3.54
N THR A 55 -8.58 16.26 -3.95
CA THR A 55 -8.75 15.94 -5.39
C THR A 55 -9.67 16.96 -6.07
N ILE A 56 -10.81 17.26 -5.46
CA ILE A 56 -11.78 18.24 -6.00
C ILE A 56 -11.15 19.63 -6.07
N GLU A 57 -10.46 20.06 -5.02
CA GLU A 57 -9.77 21.35 -4.98
C GLU A 57 -8.74 21.45 -6.10
N THR A 58 -7.90 20.43 -6.24
CA THR A 58 -6.85 20.37 -7.26
C THR A 58 -7.44 20.45 -8.66
N LEU A 59 -8.44 19.61 -8.97
CA LEU A 59 -9.07 19.57 -10.30
C LEU A 59 -9.78 20.89 -10.64
N SER A 60 -10.42 21.52 -9.65
CA SER A 60 -11.10 22.81 -9.83
C SER A 60 -10.12 23.95 -10.11
N GLY A 61 -8.89 23.85 -9.62
CA GLY A 61 -7.81 24.80 -9.89
C GLY A 61 -7.08 24.59 -11.22
N LEU A 62 -7.32 23.48 -11.92
CA LEU A 62 -6.65 23.23 -13.20
C LEU A 62 -7.22 24.13 -14.30
N PRO A 63 -6.36 24.80 -15.08
CA PRO A 63 -6.81 25.52 -16.27
C PRO A 63 -7.42 24.54 -17.27
N ALA A 64 -8.46 24.98 -17.99
CA ALA A 64 -9.07 24.17 -19.05
C ALA A 64 -7.98 23.69 -20.02
N ALA A 65 -7.91 22.37 -20.22
CA ALA A 65 -6.90 21.76 -21.06
C ALA A 65 -6.94 22.38 -22.47
N ARG A 66 -5.94 23.20 -22.82
CA ARG A 66 -5.72 23.68 -24.18
C ARG A 66 -5.44 22.47 -25.06
N HIS A 67 -6.47 21.99 -25.73
CA HIS A 67 -6.30 21.12 -26.90
C HIS A 67 -5.89 22.04 -28.05
N GLY A 68 -4.63 21.93 -28.45
CA GLY A 68 -4.10 22.51 -29.68
C GLY A 68 -4.34 21.61 -30.87
#